data_AF-A0A7R6WYE3-F1
#
_entry.id   AF-A0A7R6WYE3-F1
#
_cell.length_a   1.000
_cell.length_b   1.000
_cell.length_c   1.000
_cell.angle_alpha   90.00
_cell.angle_beta   90.00
_cell.angle_gamma   90.00
#
_symmetry.space_group_name_H-M   'P 1'
#
loop_
_entity.id
_entity.type
_entity.pdbx_description
1 polymer ?
#
loop_
_entity_poly.entity_id
_entity_poly.type
_entity_poly.pdbx_seq_one_letter_code
_entity_poly.pdbx_strand_id
1 'polypeptide(L)'
;MRIRVLGNLVVLCTTVAVSYGMQVSKPHYADLTGPIPVDGAMHDTVHARSFDVRLDKVVFARALKTNQFGQEKLLTTSGLWAVVSTNLTANAASTTVADGTWQGPTGLRYHQTERLGYRQDMPPHGVDPGLEKRGLFVFEVPPDQIRGARLLIAARQFGPLDAQARIRLDGVPTGADGQPTDVLPEFDLDAQQGQTPQGKS
;
A
#
# COMPACT_ATOMS: atom_id res chain seq x y z
N MET A 1 -12.32 -14.41 -57.30
CA MET A 1 -11.24 -14.47 -56.30
C MET A 1 -11.37 -13.38 -55.22
N ARG A 2 -11.61 -12.11 -55.57
CA ARG A 2 -11.75 -10.98 -54.63
C ARG A 2 -12.85 -11.11 -53.56
N ILE A 3 -14.02 -11.67 -53.91
CA ILE A 3 -15.15 -11.86 -52.96
C ILE A 3 -14.83 -12.82 -51.81
N ARG A 4 -14.04 -13.87 -52.07
CA ARG A 4 -13.65 -14.84 -51.02
C ARG A 4 -12.63 -14.24 -50.06
N VAL A 5 -11.72 -13.41 -50.59
CA VAL A 5 -10.74 -12.66 -49.78
C VAL A 5 -11.44 -11.62 -48.90
N LEU A 6 -12.43 -10.90 -49.44
CA LEU A 6 -13.21 -9.92 -48.68
C LEU A 6 -14.01 -10.61 -47.55
N GLY A 7 -14.66 -11.74 -47.86
CA GLY A 7 -15.39 -12.53 -46.87
C GLY A 7 -14.49 -13.02 -45.73
N ASN A 8 -13.30 -13.56 -46.07
CA ASN A 8 -12.35 -14.01 -45.06
C ASN A 8 -11.83 -12.86 -44.18
N LEU A 9 -11.61 -11.67 -44.74
CA LEU A 9 -11.21 -10.49 -43.98
C LEU A 9 -12.29 -10.04 -43.00
N VAL A 10 -13.56 -10.02 -43.41
CA VAL A 10 -14.67 -9.67 -42.53
C VAL A 10 -14.77 -10.68 -41.38
N VAL A 11 -14.66 -11.97 -41.66
CA VAL A 11 -14.67 -13.01 -40.61
C VAL A 11 -13.50 -12.82 -39.65
N LEU A 12 -12.29 -12.61 -40.15
CA LEU A 12 -11.10 -12.38 -39.33
C LEU A 12 -11.26 -11.15 -38.42
N CYS A 13 -11.68 -10.01 -38.99
CA CYS A 13 -11.91 -8.79 -38.21
C CYS A 13 -12.99 -9.01 -37.14
N THR A 14 -14.07 -9.72 -37.47
CA THR A 14 -15.13 -10.04 -36.51
C THR A 14 -14.60 -10.90 -35.38
N THR A 15 -13.81 -11.94 -35.68
CA THR A 15 -13.18 -12.80 -34.67
C THR A 15 -12.26 -11.99 -33.76
N VAL A 16 -11.39 -11.13 -34.33
CA VAL A 16 -10.48 -10.28 -33.54
C VAL A 16 -11.26 -9.34 -32.63
N ALA A 17 -12.31 -8.68 -33.12
CA ALA A 17 -13.12 -7.77 -32.34
C ALA A 17 -13.85 -8.48 -31.18
N VAL A 18 -14.41 -9.67 -31.45
CA VAL A 18 -15.07 -10.49 -30.42
C VAL A 18 -14.06 -10.99 -29.39
N SER A 19 -12.91 -11.50 -29.82
CA SER A 19 -11.84 -11.95 -28.91
C SER A 19 -11.29 -10.82 -28.05
N TYR A 20 -11.11 -9.63 -28.62
CA TYR A 20 -10.68 -8.44 -27.88
C TYR A 20 -11.74 -8.01 -26.86
N GLY A 21 -13.02 -7.98 -27.26
CA GLY A 21 -14.12 -7.71 -26.35
C GLY A 21 -14.15 -8.69 -25.16
N MET A 22 -13.99 -9.98 -25.43
CA MET A 22 -13.91 -11.02 -24.40
C MET A 22 -12.67 -10.91 -23.51
N GLN A 23 -11.55 -10.41 -24.04
CA GLN A 23 -10.32 -10.20 -23.27
C GLN A 23 -10.45 -9.00 -22.33
N VAL A 24 -11.11 -7.93 -22.78
CA VAL A 24 -11.34 -6.72 -21.98
C VAL A 24 -12.45 -6.94 -20.94
N SER A 25 -13.45 -7.76 -21.24
CA SER A 25 -14.61 -7.97 -20.36
C SER A 25 -14.42 -9.05 -19.30
N LYS A 26 -13.33 -9.82 -19.33
CA LYS A 26 -13.05 -10.83 -18.29
C LYS A 26 -12.43 -10.12 -17.07
N PRO A 27 -13.13 -10.05 -15.93
CA PRO A 27 -12.46 -9.67 -14.68
C PRO A 27 -11.34 -10.68 -14.44
N HIS A 28 -10.17 -10.18 -14.05
CA HIS A 28 -9.04 -11.06 -13.81
C HIS A 28 -9.41 -12.01 -12.65
N TYR A 29 -8.90 -13.23 -12.63
CA TYR A 29 -9.26 -14.19 -11.57
C TYR A 29 -8.93 -13.63 -10.17
N ALA A 30 -7.88 -12.81 -10.08
CA ALA A 30 -7.51 -12.06 -8.88
C ALA A 30 -8.56 -11.02 -8.41
N ASP A 31 -9.41 -10.53 -9.30
CA ASP A 31 -10.50 -9.59 -8.96
C ASP A 31 -11.70 -10.34 -8.37
N LEU A 32 -11.92 -11.60 -8.77
CA LEU A 32 -13.04 -12.43 -8.31
C LEU A 32 -12.76 -13.09 -6.95
N THR A 33 -11.49 -13.41 -6.68
CA THR A 33 -11.06 -13.97 -5.38
C THR A 33 -10.27 -12.96 -4.56
N GLY A 34 -10.25 -11.68 -4.97
CA GLY A 34 -9.48 -10.65 -4.31
C GLY A 34 -9.97 -10.37 -2.89
N PRO A 35 -9.15 -9.69 -2.07
CA PRO A 35 -9.58 -9.21 -0.77
C PRO A 35 -10.84 -8.34 -0.89
N ILE A 36 -11.74 -8.42 0.10
CA ILE A 36 -12.93 -7.57 0.15
C ILE A 36 -12.48 -6.16 0.53
N PRO A 37 -12.62 -5.17 -0.37
CA PRO A 37 -12.13 -3.83 -0.09
C PRO A 37 -13.05 -3.08 0.86
N VAL A 38 -12.47 -2.37 1.81
CA VAL A 38 -13.16 -1.39 2.66
C VAL A 38 -12.47 -0.04 2.48
N ASP A 39 -13.19 0.95 1.95
CA ASP A 39 -12.63 2.27 1.65
C ASP A 39 -12.75 3.22 2.85
N GLY A 40 -11.74 4.06 3.06
CA GLY A 40 -11.75 5.16 4.03
C GLY A 40 -10.82 6.30 3.64
N ALA A 41 -10.90 7.43 4.36
CA ALA A 41 -10.02 8.57 4.17
C ALA A 41 -8.85 8.56 5.18
N MET A 42 -7.88 9.46 4.98
CA MET A 42 -6.84 9.69 5.99
C MET A 42 -7.48 10.10 7.32
N HIS A 43 -6.90 9.65 8.43
CA HIS A 43 -7.37 9.90 9.80
C HIS A 43 -8.68 9.23 10.21
N ASP A 44 -9.45 8.66 9.28
CA ASP A 44 -10.57 7.79 9.60
C ASP A 44 -10.08 6.42 10.06
N THR A 45 -10.81 5.82 11.01
CA THR A 45 -10.65 4.41 11.33
C THR A 45 -11.39 3.59 10.29
N VAL A 46 -10.65 2.80 9.51
CA VAL A 46 -11.21 1.88 8.53
C VAL A 46 -11.42 0.52 9.19
N HIS A 47 -12.69 0.14 9.29
CA HIS A 47 -13.11 -1.11 9.91
C HIS A 47 -13.05 -2.26 8.89
N ALA A 48 -11.91 -2.93 8.80
CA ALA A 48 -11.81 -4.17 8.05
C ALA A 48 -12.43 -5.33 8.86
N ARG A 49 -12.57 -6.51 8.24
CA ARG A 49 -13.26 -7.64 8.88
C ARG A 49 -12.53 -8.14 10.13
N SER A 50 -11.22 -8.29 10.07
CA SER A 50 -10.39 -8.91 11.12
C SER A 50 -9.61 -7.89 11.95
N PHE A 51 -9.45 -6.67 11.45
CA PHE A 51 -8.72 -5.60 12.09
C PHE A 51 -9.32 -4.25 11.73
N ASP A 52 -9.09 -3.28 12.59
CA ASP A 52 -9.29 -1.87 12.33
C ASP A 52 -7.95 -1.22 12.06
N VAL A 53 -7.92 -0.27 11.13
CA VAL A 53 -6.72 0.51 10.83
C VAL A 53 -7.02 1.98 10.73
N ARG A 54 -6.20 2.81 11.36
CA ARG A 54 -6.21 4.25 11.18
C ARG A 54 -4.85 4.71 10.66
N LEU A 55 -4.88 5.55 9.63
CA LEU A 55 -3.67 6.22 9.15
C LEU A 55 -3.43 7.48 9.97
N ASP A 56 -2.36 7.49 10.76
CA ASP A 56 -2.03 8.62 11.62
C ASP A 56 -1.19 9.66 10.87
N LYS A 57 -0.15 9.23 10.16
CA LYS A 57 0.79 10.13 9.48
C LYS A 57 1.45 9.49 8.27
N VAL A 58 1.72 10.32 7.26
CA VAL A 58 2.61 10.00 6.14
C VAL A 58 3.75 11.02 6.12
N VAL A 59 4.98 10.55 6.03
CA VAL A 59 6.20 11.37 5.95
C VAL A 59 6.95 10.98 4.67
N PHE A 60 7.39 11.98 3.91
CA PHE A 60 8.25 11.77 2.75
C PHE A 60 9.68 12.17 3.06
N ALA A 61 10.65 11.39 2.59
CA ALA A 61 12.06 11.68 2.76
C ALA A 61 12.92 11.27 1.55
N ARG A 62 14.05 11.94 1.35
CA ARG A 62 15.03 11.58 0.30
C ARG A 62 15.98 10.48 0.74
N ALA A 63 16.37 10.49 2.00
CA ALA A 63 17.18 9.47 2.62
C ALA A 63 16.50 8.93 3.89
N LEU A 64 16.75 7.66 4.17
CA LEU A 64 16.21 6.95 5.32
C LEU A 64 17.36 6.43 6.16
N LYS A 65 17.46 6.91 7.39
CA LYS A 65 18.47 6.49 8.36
C LYS A 65 17.87 5.42 9.26
N THR A 66 18.62 4.33 9.45
CA THR A 66 18.20 3.21 10.29
C THR A 66 19.39 2.51 10.92
N ASN A 67 19.22 2.00 12.12
CA ASN A 67 20.15 1.14 12.82
C ASN A 67 19.72 -0.32 12.60
N GLN A 68 20.59 -1.08 11.94
CA GLN A 68 20.42 -2.51 11.72
C GLN A 68 21.56 -3.24 12.41
N PHE A 69 21.21 -4.06 13.42
CA PHE A 69 22.17 -4.86 14.18
C PHE A 69 23.34 -4.05 14.77
N GLY A 70 23.06 -2.83 15.25
CA GLY A 70 24.07 -1.95 15.84
C GLY A 70 24.90 -1.17 14.82
N GLN A 71 24.60 -1.28 13.53
CA GLN A 71 25.22 -0.51 12.46
C GLN A 71 24.24 0.51 11.91
N GLU A 72 24.64 1.78 11.92
CA GLU A 72 23.89 2.84 11.25
C GLU A 72 24.02 2.70 9.74
N LYS A 73 22.88 2.74 9.05
CA LYS A 73 22.77 2.61 7.61
C LYS A 73 21.91 3.74 7.07
N LEU A 74 22.46 4.41 6.06
CA LEU A 74 21.75 5.41 5.29
C LEU A 74 21.28 4.80 3.97
N LEU A 75 19.98 4.80 3.74
CA LEU A 75 19.34 4.26 2.55
C LEU A 75 18.85 5.41 1.66
N THR A 76 19.30 5.42 0.42
CA THR A 76 18.81 6.33 -0.62
C THR A 76 17.98 5.56 -1.65
N THR A 77 17.14 6.30 -2.37
CA THR A 77 16.31 5.78 -3.46
C THR A 77 16.23 6.82 -4.58
N SER A 78 15.88 6.40 -5.80
CA SER A 78 15.68 7.31 -6.93
C SER A 78 14.35 8.06 -6.85
N GLY A 79 13.40 7.56 -6.08
CA GLY A 79 12.13 8.21 -5.78
C GLY A 79 12.16 8.95 -4.44
N LEU A 80 11.10 8.79 -3.67
CA LEU A 80 11.01 9.22 -2.28
C LEU A 80 10.72 8.01 -1.40
N TRP A 81 11.27 8.03 -0.19
CA TRP A 81 10.80 7.18 0.89
C TRP A 81 9.46 7.73 1.38
N ALA A 82 8.42 6.89 1.36
CA ALA A 82 7.16 7.18 2.03
C ALA A 82 7.07 6.33 3.29
N VAL A 83 7.13 6.99 4.45
CA VAL A 83 7.02 6.36 5.76
C VAL A 83 5.64 6.62 6.30
N VAL A 84 4.88 5.55 6.50
CA VAL A 84 3.47 5.58 6.89
C VAL A 84 3.38 5.05 8.32
N SER A 85 2.84 5.85 9.23
CA SER A 85 2.51 5.43 10.60
C SER A 85 1.02 5.15 10.70
N THR A 86 0.67 3.97 11.20
CA THR A 86 -0.72 3.54 11.38
C THR A 86 -0.96 3.06 12.81
N ASN A 87 -2.21 3.12 13.24
CA ASN A 87 -2.69 2.43 14.42
C ASN A 87 -3.54 1.22 13.98
N LEU A 88 -3.26 0.06 14.54
CA LEU A 88 -3.84 -1.23 14.17
C LEU A 88 -4.41 -1.89 15.43
N THR A 89 -5.64 -2.39 15.33
CA THR A 89 -6.31 -3.11 16.43
C THR A 89 -7.01 -4.33 15.84
N ALA A 90 -6.96 -5.47 16.52
CA ALA A 90 -7.75 -6.62 16.06
C ALA A 90 -9.22 -6.45 16.48
N ASN A 91 -10.15 -7.03 15.71
CA ASN A 91 -11.58 -6.82 15.99
C ASN A 91 -12.12 -7.85 16.99
N ALA A 92 -12.24 -9.11 16.56
CA ALA A 92 -12.83 -10.17 17.39
C ALA A 92 -11.82 -11.18 17.94
N ALA A 93 -10.70 -11.38 17.25
CA ALA A 93 -9.66 -12.33 17.62
C ALA A 93 -8.29 -11.81 17.20
N SER A 94 -7.24 -12.23 17.92
CA SER A 94 -5.87 -11.90 17.57
C SER A 94 -5.59 -12.23 16.10
N THR A 95 -5.00 -11.28 15.39
CA THR A 95 -4.69 -11.44 13.96
C THR A 95 -3.32 -10.87 13.66
N THR A 96 -2.84 -11.14 12.46
CA THR A 96 -1.61 -10.55 11.93
C THR A 96 -1.95 -9.63 10.77
N VAL A 97 -1.38 -8.44 10.77
CA VAL A 97 -1.39 -7.53 9.62
C VAL A 97 -0.06 -7.63 8.91
N ALA A 98 -0.06 -8.31 7.76
CA ALA A 98 1.18 -8.75 7.11
C ALA A 98 1.54 -7.96 5.86
N ASP A 99 0.61 -7.24 5.23
CA ASP A 99 0.87 -6.60 3.94
C ASP A 99 0.41 -5.15 3.91
N GLY A 100 1.28 -4.32 3.35
CA GLY A 100 1.04 -2.92 3.01
C GLY A 100 1.47 -2.70 1.57
N THR A 101 0.58 -2.12 0.78
CA THR A 101 0.84 -1.78 -0.62
C THR A 101 0.44 -0.33 -0.87
N TRP A 102 1.36 0.45 -1.42
CA TRP A 102 1.07 1.77 -1.95
C TRP A 102 0.55 1.65 -3.37
N GLN A 103 -0.67 2.12 -3.62
CA GLN A 103 -1.25 2.19 -4.95
C GLN A 103 -1.23 3.62 -5.47
N GLY A 104 -0.46 3.88 -6.51
CA GLY A 104 -0.42 5.18 -7.19
C GLY A 104 -1.74 5.50 -7.93
N PRO A 105 -1.92 6.75 -8.40
CA PRO A 105 -3.14 7.21 -9.07
C PRO A 105 -3.43 6.45 -10.38
N THR A 106 -2.39 5.89 -11.01
CA THR A 106 -2.48 5.08 -12.24
C THR A 106 -2.84 3.61 -11.96
N GLY A 107 -2.92 3.22 -10.69
CA GLY A 107 -3.14 1.84 -10.25
C GLY A 107 -1.87 1.03 -10.04
N LEU A 108 -0.68 1.57 -10.37
CA LEU A 108 0.62 0.95 -10.07
C LEU A 108 0.76 0.67 -8.57
N ARG A 109 1.27 -0.51 -8.23
CA ARG A 109 1.40 -0.99 -6.85
C ARG A 109 2.87 -1.10 -6.45
N TYR A 110 3.21 -0.50 -5.33
CA TYR A 110 4.53 -0.53 -4.71
C TYR A 110 4.40 -1.24 -3.37
N HIS A 111 5.08 -2.38 -3.25
CA HIS A 111 5.14 -3.12 -2.00
C HIS A 111 6.07 -2.43 -1.01
N GLN A 112 5.92 -2.78 0.25
CA GLN A 112 6.84 -2.35 1.29
C GLN A 112 8.29 -2.73 0.94
N THR A 113 9.23 -1.86 1.29
CA THR A 113 10.66 -2.12 1.08
C THR A 113 11.13 -3.32 1.92
N GLU A 114 11.88 -4.22 1.30
CA GLU A 114 12.55 -5.34 1.97
C GLU A 114 13.94 -4.92 2.51
N ARG A 115 14.44 -3.74 2.12
CA ARG A 115 15.79 -3.25 2.45
C ARG A 115 15.98 -2.95 3.94
N LEU A 116 14.87 -2.84 4.69
CA LEU A 116 14.88 -2.58 6.13
C LEU A 116 15.06 -3.84 6.97
N GLY A 117 15.02 -5.04 6.37
CA GLY A 117 15.13 -6.31 7.07
C GLY A 117 14.01 -6.53 8.09
N TYR A 118 14.22 -7.48 9.01
CA TYR A 118 13.24 -7.76 10.06
C TYR A 118 13.33 -6.72 11.18
N ARG A 119 12.25 -5.98 11.41
CA ARG A 119 12.10 -5.01 12.52
C ARG A 119 10.73 -5.20 13.17
N GLN A 120 10.64 -4.98 14.48
CA GLN A 120 9.40 -5.22 15.25
C GLN A 120 8.25 -4.26 14.89
N ASP A 121 8.59 -3.04 14.46
CA ASP A 121 7.68 -2.00 14.01
C ASP A 121 7.35 -2.09 12.53
N MET A 122 7.87 -3.09 11.81
CA MET A 122 7.50 -3.43 10.43
C MET A 122 6.61 -4.69 10.40
N PRO A 123 5.79 -4.87 9.35
CA PRO A 123 5.05 -6.10 9.14
C PRO A 123 5.97 -7.33 9.12
N PRO A 124 5.46 -8.49 9.60
CA PRO A 124 4.10 -8.72 10.07
C PRO A 124 3.82 -8.16 11.48
N HIS A 125 2.67 -7.50 11.66
CA HIS A 125 2.20 -7.00 12.95
C HIS A 125 1.19 -7.95 13.59
N GLY A 126 1.57 -8.64 14.66
CA GLY A 126 0.59 -9.27 15.55
C GLY A 126 -0.20 -8.21 16.32
N VAL A 127 -1.53 -8.26 16.24
CA VAL A 127 -2.46 -7.35 16.92
C VAL A 127 -3.52 -8.12 17.68
N ASP A 128 -3.98 -7.55 18.79
CA ASP A 128 -4.94 -8.19 19.71
C ASP A 128 -6.21 -7.34 19.86
N PRO A 129 -7.36 -7.97 20.19
CA PRO A 129 -8.59 -7.23 20.41
C PRO A 129 -8.48 -6.23 21.56
N GLY A 130 -8.90 -4.99 21.30
CA GLY A 130 -8.91 -3.91 22.29
C GLY A 130 -7.52 -3.32 22.62
N LEU A 131 -6.45 -3.77 21.96
CA LEU A 131 -5.10 -3.23 22.12
C LEU A 131 -4.64 -2.55 20.84
N GLU A 132 -4.60 -1.22 20.89
CA GLU A 132 -4.03 -0.40 19.82
C GLU A 132 -2.53 -0.63 19.70
N LYS A 133 -2.09 -0.96 18.49
CA LYS A 133 -0.68 -1.15 18.15
C LYS A 133 -0.27 -0.21 17.03
N ARG A 134 0.79 0.54 17.26
CA ARG A 134 1.42 1.33 16.21
C ARG A 134 2.16 0.41 15.23
N GLY A 135 1.85 0.55 13.96
CA GLY A 135 2.54 -0.09 12.84
C GLY A 135 3.21 0.95 11.94
N LEU A 136 4.30 0.56 11.31
CA LEU A 136 4.98 1.35 10.31
C LEU A 136 4.88 0.61 8.98
N PHE A 137 4.72 1.32 7.87
CA PHE A 137 4.85 0.78 6.51
C PHE A 137 5.75 1.72 5.71
N VAL A 138 6.79 1.20 5.05
CA VAL A 138 7.78 2.01 4.34
C VAL A 138 7.87 1.62 2.88
N PHE A 139 7.73 2.59 2.00
CA PHE A 139 7.69 2.39 0.56
C PHE A 139 8.75 3.23 -0.15
N GLU A 140 9.19 2.75 -1.31
CA GLU A 140 9.98 3.51 -2.27
C GLU A 140 9.07 3.88 -3.44
N VAL A 141 8.66 5.15 -3.51
CA VAL A 141 7.64 5.62 -4.45
C VAL A 141 8.17 6.72 -5.36
N PRO A 142 7.95 6.65 -6.68
CA PRO A 142 8.19 7.76 -7.58
C PRO A 142 7.31 8.97 -7.23
N PRO A 143 7.79 10.23 -7.38
CA PRO A 143 7.03 11.42 -7.01
C PRO A 143 5.68 11.56 -7.73
N ASP A 144 5.60 11.13 -8.99
CA ASP A 144 4.38 11.14 -9.81
C ASP A 144 3.31 10.15 -9.32
N GLN A 145 3.67 9.23 -8.42
CA GLN A 145 2.76 8.23 -7.85
C GLN A 145 2.25 8.61 -6.45
N ILE A 146 2.48 9.84 -5.99
CA ILE A 146 2.11 10.31 -4.65
C ILE A 146 0.71 10.94 -4.62
N ARG A 147 0.44 11.87 -5.54
CA ARG A 147 -0.84 12.60 -5.57
C ARG A 147 -1.99 11.67 -5.99
N GLY A 148 -3.02 11.58 -5.15
CA GLY A 148 -4.18 10.71 -5.40
C GLY A 148 -3.91 9.22 -5.17
N ALA A 149 -2.83 8.89 -4.46
CA ALA A 149 -2.51 7.53 -4.09
C ALA A 149 -3.46 6.94 -3.03
N ARG A 150 -3.39 5.64 -2.85
CA ARG A 150 -4.10 4.88 -1.82
C ARG A 150 -3.14 3.96 -1.10
N LEU A 151 -3.31 3.83 0.20
CA LEU A 151 -2.66 2.83 1.01
C LEU A 151 -3.59 1.62 1.15
N LEU A 152 -3.11 0.46 0.75
CA LEU A 152 -3.82 -0.81 0.86
C LEU A 152 -3.19 -1.62 1.99
N ILE A 153 -3.96 -1.99 3.01
CA ILE A 153 -3.49 -2.80 4.14
C ILE A 153 -4.34 -4.05 4.23
N ALA A 154 -3.70 -5.21 4.37
CA ALA A 154 -4.38 -6.50 4.48
C ALA A 154 -3.77 -7.38 5.57
N ALA A 155 -4.60 -8.24 6.17
CA ALA A 155 -4.14 -9.21 7.15
C ALA A 155 -3.19 -10.26 6.54
N ARG A 156 -3.39 -10.62 5.27
CA ARG A 156 -2.50 -11.52 4.51
C ARG A 156 -2.16 -10.97 3.13
N GLN A 157 -0.90 -11.12 2.75
CA GLN A 157 -0.35 -10.77 1.43
C GLN A 157 -1.03 -11.55 0.29
N PHE A 158 -1.51 -12.78 0.56
CA PHE A 158 -2.09 -13.68 -0.46
C PHE A 158 -3.28 -14.48 0.07
N GLY A 159 -4.24 -13.82 0.72
CA GLY A 159 -5.46 -14.46 1.22
C GLY A 159 -6.68 -14.12 0.36
N PRO A 160 -7.21 -15.04 -0.47
CA PRO A 160 -8.52 -14.82 -1.07
C PRO A 160 -9.57 -14.67 0.05
N LEU A 161 -10.48 -13.69 -0.09
CA LEU A 161 -11.57 -13.39 0.86
C LEU A 161 -11.16 -12.77 2.21
N ASP A 162 -9.92 -12.29 2.37
CA ASP A 162 -9.57 -11.45 3.53
C ASP A 162 -10.01 -9.99 3.31
N ALA A 163 -10.18 -9.21 4.37
CA ALA A 163 -10.50 -7.78 4.20
C ALA A 163 -9.24 -6.98 3.89
N GLN A 164 -9.34 -6.04 2.95
CA GLN A 164 -8.30 -5.07 2.65
C GLN A 164 -8.83 -3.68 2.92
N ALA A 165 -8.22 -2.99 3.87
CA ALA A 165 -8.46 -1.58 4.09
C ALA A 165 -7.81 -0.78 2.96
N ARG A 166 -8.55 0.14 2.34
CA ARG A 166 -8.10 1.03 1.28
C ARG A 166 -8.25 2.47 1.75
N ILE A 167 -7.15 3.09 2.12
CA ILE A 167 -7.11 4.43 2.67
C ILE A 167 -6.68 5.39 1.57
N ARG A 168 -7.54 6.35 1.20
CA ARG A 168 -7.20 7.40 0.24
C ARG A 168 -6.22 8.38 0.86
N LEU A 169 -5.16 8.75 0.14
CA LEU A 169 -4.10 9.65 0.62
C LEU A 169 -4.30 11.10 0.14
N ASP A 170 -5.54 11.52 -0.04
CA ASP A 170 -5.89 12.83 -0.59
C ASP A 170 -5.56 14.00 0.35
N GLY A 171 -5.29 13.72 1.63
CA GLY A 171 -4.85 14.70 2.62
C GLY A 171 -3.35 14.98 2.60
N VAL A 172 -2.56 14.28 1.77
CA VAL A 172 -1.13 14.58 1.60
C VAL A 172 -0.97 15.92 0.87
N PRO A 173 -0.34 16.93 1.48
CA PRO A 173 -0.14 18.22 0.83
C PRO A 173 0.84 18.07 -0.33
N THR A 174 0.38 18.40 -1.54
CA THR A 174 1.18 18.34 -2.76
C THR A 174 1.22 19.71 -3.44
N GLY A 175 2.38 20.05 -4.01
CA GLY A 175 2.60 21.25 -4.79
C GLY A 175 1.87 21.24 -6.13
N ALA A 176 1.99 22.34 -6.87
CA ALA A 176 1.43 22.46 -8.22
C ALA A 176 2.04 21.45 -9.21
N ASP A 177 3.26 21.01 -8.95
CA ASP A 177 4.00 19.98 -9.69
C ASP A 177 3.60 18.54 -9.29
N GLY A 178 2.70 18.37 -8.32
CA GLY A 178 2.25 17.07 -7.84
C GLY A 178 3.19 16.40 -6.84
N GLN A 179 4.32 17.02 -6.49
CA GLN A 179 5.23 16.50 -5.47
C GLN A 179 4.74 16.86 -4.06
N PRO A 180 5.02 16.03 -3.04
CA PRO A 180 4.74 16.38 -1.65
C PRO A 180 5.49 17.65 -1.25
N THR A 181 4.83 18.55 -0.52
CA THR A 181 5.42 19.84 -0.11
C THR A 181 6.40 19.70 1.06
N ASP A 182 6.21 18.68 1.89
CA ASP A 182 7.03 18.43 3.09
C ASP A 182 7.88 17.16 2.88
N VAL A 183 9.00 17.32 2.18
CA VAL A 183 9.98 16.26 1.96
C VAL A 183 11.20 16.53 2.81
N LEU A 184 11.45 15.62 3.76
CA LEU A 184 12.62 15.68 4.61
C LEU A 184 13.88 15.28 3.81
N PRO A 185 15.03 15.94 4.03
CA PRO A 185 16.29 15.50 3.44
C PRO A 185 16.65 14.09 3.94
N GLU A 186 16.43 13.85 5.22
CA GLU A 186 16.69 12.59 5.91
C GLU A 186 15.59 12.33 6.93
N PHE A 187 15.18 11.07 7.05
CA PHE A 187 14.28 10.61 8.11
C PHE A 187 14.91 9.48 8.90
N ASP A 188 15.00 9.66 10.23
CA ASP A 188 15.48 8.66 11.17
C ASP A 188 14.32 7.77 11.64
N LEU A 189 14.38 6.49 11.26
CA LEU A 189 13.38 5.49 11.64
C LEU A 189 13.41 5.12 13.12
N ASP A 190 14.59 5.11 13.74
CA ASP A 190 14.74 4.63 15.11
C ASP A 190 14.36 5.71 16.12
N ALA A 191 14.48 6.98 15.75
CA ALA A 191 13.95 8.10 16.54
C ALA A 191 12.45 7.99 16.81
N GLN A 192 11.68 7.29 15.95
CA GLN A 192 10.25 7.05 16.15
C GLN A 192 9.95 5.87 17.08
N GLN A 193 10.85 4.89 17.23
CA GLN A 193 10.65 3.74 18.12
C GLN A 193 10.76 4.12 19.61
N GLY A 194 11.58 5.12 19.93
CA GLY A 194 11.80 5.59 21.30
C GLY A 194 10.59 6.31 21.96
N GLN A 195 9.51 6.57 21.22
CA GLN A 195 8.31 7.26 21.72
C GLN A 195 7.19 6.32 22.18
N THR A 196 7.45 5.01 22.29
CA THR A 196 6.49 4.09 22.93
C THR A 196 6.31 4.51 24.40
N PRO A 197 5.08 4.66 24.93
CA PRO A 197 4.90 5.03 26.32
C PRO A 197 5.49 3.93 27.20
N GLN A 198 6.63 4.23 27.84
CA GLN A 198 7.07 3.45 28.99
C GLN A 198 5.94 3.48 30.01
N GLY A 199 5.27 2.34 30.18
CA GLY A 199 4.35 2.13 31.29
C GLY A 199 5.09 2.46 32.58
N LYS A 200 4.63 3.52 33.25
CA LYS A 200 4.96 3.75 34.65
C LYS A 200 4.38 2.57 35.43
N SER A 201 5.26 1.69 35.91
CA SER A 201 4.94 0.80 37.02
C SER A 201 4.98 1.57 38.33
#